data_AF-A0A948MK22-F1
#
_entry.id   AF-A0A948MK22-F1
#
_cell.length_a   1.000
_cell.length_b   1.000
_cell.length_c   1.000
_cell.angle_alpha   90.00
_cell.angle_beta   90.00
_cell.angle_gamma   90.00
#
_symmetry.space_group_name_H-M   'P 1'
#
loop_
_entity.id
_entity.type
_entity.pdbx_description
1 polymer ?
#
loop_
_entity_poly.entity_id
_entity_poly.type
_entity_poly.pdbx_seq_one_letter_code
_entity_poly.pdbx_strand_id
1 'polypeptide(L)' 'MLLRVPKRWLNRGLLYAGIFGVVFQLCAAIFMLWHGLVFYSGWWLTLLAPLLCIGSGVVPALQLQKE' A
#
# COMPACT_ATOMS: atom_id res chain seq x y z
N MET A 1 1.21 8.92 17.24
CA MET A 1 0.14 9.30 16.28
C MET A 1 -0.93 8.23 16.32
N LEU A 2 -2.16 8.54 16.75
CA LEU A 2 -3.27 7.59 16.64
C LEU A 2 -3.60 7.46 15.14
N LEU A 3 -3.46 6.26 14.57
CA LEU A 3 -3.93 5.97 13.21
C LEU A 3 -5.45 6.11 13.20
N ARG A 4 -5.95 7.31 12.87
CA ARG A 4 -7.39 7.51 12.65
C ARG A 4 -7.71 6.98 11.27
N VAL A 5 -8.50 5.91 11.23
CA VAL A 5 -9.07 5.43 9.97
C VAL A 5 -9.92 6.56 9.39
N PRO A 6 -9.71 6.95 8.12
CA PRO A 6 -10.53 7.98 7.48
C PRO A 6 -12.01 7.60 7.55
N LYS A 7 -12.92 8.56 7.69
CA LYS A 7 -14.38 8.35 7.67
C LYS A 7 -14.94 8.30 6.24
N ARG A 8 -14.33 9.02 5.30
CA ARG A 8 -14.76 9.12 3.90
C ARG A 8 -14.38 7.84 3.15
N TRP A 9 -15.31 7.40 2.30
CA TRP A 9 -15.21 6.13 1.57
C TRP A 9 -14.01 6.08 0.63
N LEU A 10 -13.66 7.20 -0.03
CA LEU A 10 -12.53 7.25 -0.96
C LEU A 10 -11.19 7.09 -0.25
N ASN A 11 -10.96 7.83 0.83
CA ASN A 11 -9.75 7.72 1.64
C ASN A 11 -9.63 6.33 2.31
N ARG A 12 -10.76 5.74 2.74
CA ARG A 12 -10.81 4.35 3.21
C ARG A 12 -10.43 3.36 2.12
N GLY A 13 -10.99 3.53 0.92
CA GLY A 13 -10.69 2.71 -0.24
C GLY A 13 -9.20 2.73 -0.58
N LEU A 14 -8.59 3.92 -0.60
CA LEU A 14 -7.15 4.09 -0.81
C LEU A 14 -6.33 3.41 0.28
N LEU A 15 -6.70 3.57 1.55
CA LEU A 15 -6.02 2.91 2.66
C LEU A 15 -6.04 1.38 2.51
N TYR A 16 -7.21 0.78 2.27
CA TYR A 16 -7.35 -0.66 2.12
C TYR A 16 -6.69 -1.19 0.85
N ALA A 17 -6.81 -0.48 -0.27
CA ALA A 17 -6.14 -0.84 -1.52
C ALA A 17 -4.61 -0.82 -1.35
N GLY A 18 -4.09 0.17 -0.62
CA GLY A 18 -2.67 0.25 -0.28
C GLY A 18 -2.22 -0.91 0.60
N ILE A 19 -2.95 -1.22 1.67
CA ILE A 19 -2.64 -2.37 2.54
C ILE A 19 -2.67 -3.67 1.74
N PHE A 20 -3.71 -3.88 0.93
CA PHE A 20 -3.84 -5.05 0.07
C PHE A 20 -2.65 -5.17 -0.89
N GLY A 21 -2.24 -4.08 -1.54
CA GLY A 21 -1.10 -4.07 -2.45
C GLY A 21 0.21 -4.43 -1.75
N VAL A 22 0.48 -3.92 -0.54
CA VAL A 22 1.67 -4.30 0.24
C VAL A 22 1.66 -5.80 0.56
N VAL A 23 0.54 -6.30 1.09
CA VAL A 23 0.41 -7.72 1.48
C VAL A 23 0.56 -8.62 0.26
N PHE A 24 -0.11 -8.31 -0.84
CA PHE A 24 -0.03 -9.07 -2.08
C PHE A 24 1.41 -9.14 -2.61
N GLN A 25 2.14 -8.03 -2.58
CA GLN A 25 3.49 -7.99 -3.10
C GLN A 25 4.50 -8.69 -2.21
N LEU A 26 4.31 -8.67 -0.89
CA LEU A 26 5.07 -9.51 0.04
C LEU A 26 4.80 -11.00 -0.19
N CYS A 27 3.54 -11.39 -0.40
CA CYS A 27 3.20 -12.77 -0.76
C CYS A 27 3.84 -13.19 -2.09
N ALA A 28 3.81 -12.32 -3.10
CA ALA A 28 4.46 -12.57 -4.39
C ALA A 28 5.98 -12.71 -4.23
N ALA A 29 6.60 -11.90 -3.37
CA ALA A 29 8.02 -12.01 -3.07
C ALA A 29 8.37 -13.34 -2.38
N ILE A 30 7.60 -13.75 -1.37
CA ILE A 30 7.78 -15.04 -0.71
C ILE A 30 7.59 -16.18 -1.71
N PHE A 31 6.59 -16.09 -2.58
CA PHE A 31 6.33 -17.09 -3.62
C PHE A 31 7.51 -17.21 -4.59
N MET A 32 8.06 -16.10 -5.08
CA MET A 32 9.23 -16.09 -5.95
C MET A 32 10.46 -16.67 -5.26
N LEU A 33 10.68 -16.29 -3.99
CA LEU A 33 11.78 -16.80 -3.18
C LEU A 33 11.68 -18.32 -2.98
N TRP A 34 10.46 -18.83 -2.74
CA TRP A 34 10.20 -20.26 -2.61
C TRP A 34 10.48 -21.05 -3.90
N HIS A 35 10.19 -20.45 -5.07
CA HIS A 35 10.37 -21.09 -6.37
C HIS A 35 11.76 -20.83 -7.00
N GLY A 36 12.66 -20.15 -6.28
CA GLY A 36 14.00 -19.81 -6.78
C GLY A 36 13.98 -18.85 -7.98
N LEU A 37 12.90 -18.07 -8.14
CA LEU A 37 12.77 -17.10 -9.22
C LEU A 37 13.56 -15.83 -8.88
N VAL A 38 14.24 -15.28 -9.89
CA VAL A 38 14.99 -14.04 -9.74
C VAL A 38 14.03 -12.86 -9.70
N PHE A 39 14.19 -12.01 -8.69
CA PHE A 39 13.45 -10.76 -8.60
C PHE A 39 13.88 -9.79 -9.70
N TYR A 40 12.90 -9.15 -10.34
CA TYR A 40 13.20 -8.04 -11.25
C TYR A 40 13.94 -6.92 -10.48
N SER A 41 14.99 -6.37 -11.08
CA SER A 41 15.73 -5.22 -10.56
C SER A 41 14.82 -4.00 -10.51
N GLY A 42 14.16 -3.78 -9.37
CA GLY A 42 13.14 -2.74 -9.20
C GLY A 42 11.83 -3.22 -8.57
N TRP A 43 11.71 -4.49 -8.15
CA TRP A 43 10.52 -5.01 -7.46
C TRP A 43 10.09 -4.22 -6.21
N TRP A 44 11.01 -3.46 -5.61
CA TRP A 44 10.70 -2.57 -4.49
C TRP A 44 9.98 -1.30 -4.94
N LEU A 45 10.15 -0.85 -6.20
CA LEU A 45 9.45 0.33 -6.74
C LEU A 45 7.94 0.09 -6.83
N THR A 46 7.52 -1.14 -7.09
CA THR A 46 6.09 -1.48 -7.11
C THR A 46 5.45 -1.34 -5.72
N LEU A 47 6.23 -1.25 -4.63
CA LEU A 47 5.72 -0.91 -3.29
C LEU A 47 5.38 0.58 -3.13
N LEU A 48 5.88 1.48 -3.98
CA LEU A 48 5.62 2.91 -3.85
C LEU A 48 4.13 3.24 -4.00
N ALA A 49 3.46 2.67 -5.00
CA ALA A 49 2.04 2.87 -5.23
C ALA A 49 1.18 2.49 -3.99
N PRO A 50 1.28 1.28 -3.42
CA PRO A 50 0.51 0.93 -2.24
C PRO A 50 0.90 1.74 -1.00
N LEU A 51 2.18 2.12 -0.83
CA LEU A 51 2.60 3.02 0.26
C LEU A 51 1.99 4.42 0.13
N LEU A 52 1.89 4.98 -1.08
CA LEU A 52 1.22 6.25 -1.34
C LEU A 52 -0.30 6.15 -1.10
N CYS A 53 -0.92 5.01 -1.41
CA CYS A 53 -2.32 4.75 -1.09
C CYS A 53 -2.57 4.68 0.43
N ILE A 54 -1.67 4.06 1.19
CA ILE A 54 -1.72 4.08 2.66
C ILE A 54 -1.51 5.51 3.18
N GLY A 55 -0.49 6.21 2.67
CA GLY A 55 -0.16 7.59 3.06
C GLY A 55 -1.31 8.56 2.81
N SER A 56 -1.99 8.46 1.68
CA SER A 56 -3.18 9.29 1.37
C SER A 56 -4.39 8.97 2.24
N GLY A 57 -4.51 7.73 2.74
CA GLY A 57 -5.55 7.38 3.72
C GLY A 57 -5.27 7.89 5.13
N VAL A 58 -4.01 7.87 5.56
CA VAL A 58 -3.58 8.14 6.96
C VAL A 58 -3.18 9.60 7.19
N VAL A 59 -2.45 10.21 6.25
CA VAL A 59 -1.90 11.55 6.43
C VAL A 59 -2.94 12.57 5.97
N PRO A 60 -3.51 13.39 6.88
CA PRO A 60 -4.59 14.33 6.54
C PRO A 60 -4.19 15.35 5.47
N ALA A 61 -2.90 15.67 5.35
CA ALA A 61 -2.38 16.55 4.30
C ALA A 61 -2.36 15.90 2.90
N LEU A 62 -2.29 14.56 2.82
CA LEU A 62 -2.31 13.80 1.56
C LEU A 62 -3.69 13.21 1.24
N GLN A 63 -4.68 13.43 2.10
CA GLN A 63 -6.04 12.98 1.84
C GLN A 63 -6.60 13.70 0.62
N LEU A 64 -6.98 12.91 -0.40
CA LEU A 64 -7.60 13.43 -1.61
C LEU A 64 -8.90 14.16 -1.29
N GLN A 65 -9.62 13.65 -0.29
CA GLN A 65 -10.82 14.27 0.25
C GLN A 65 -10.55 14.74 1.68
N LYS A 66 -10.53 16.07 1.89
CA LYS A 66 -10.38 16.64 3.23
C LYS A 66 -11.54 16.17 4.13
N GLU A 67 -11.18 15.62 5.28
CA GLU A 67 -12.13 15.25 6.34
C GLU A 67 -12.46 16.40 7.28
#